data_AF-A0A176UCD6-F1
#
_entry.id   AF-A0A176UCD6-F1
#
_cell.length_a   1.000
_cell.length_b   1.000
_cell.length_c   1.000
_cell.angle_alpha   90.00
_cell.angle_beta   90.00
_cell.angle_gamma   90.00
#
_symmetry.space_group_name_H-M   'P 1'
#
loop_
_entity.id
_entity.type
_entity.pdbx_description
1 polymer ?
#
loop_
_entity_poly.entity_id
_entity_poly.type
_entity_poly.pdbx_seq_one_letter_code
_entity_poly.pdbx_strand_id
1 'polypeptide(L)' 'MSDEAVNQEVVPVPMNLVAPAEEPCIKKLLPESVKGSSLEFDFHGATLRVTDQTSDALLAKVLGVLAHVE' A
#
# COMPACT_ATOMS: atom_id res chain seq x y z
N MET A 1 1.28 -42.77 -52.25
CA MET A 1 1.22 -42.15 -50.91
C MET A 1 0.98 -40.68 -51.16
N SER A 2 -0.26 -40.23 -51.04
CA SER A 2 -0.64 -38.84 -51.28
C SER A 2 -0.45 -38.08 -49.98
N ASP A 3 0.55 -37.21 -49.93
CA ASP A 3 0.72 -36.22 -48.86
C ASP A 3 -0.37 -35.16 -49.03
N GLU A 4 -1.53 -35.40 -48.42
CA GLU A 4 -2.55 -34.38 -48.23
C GLU A 4 -2.05 -33.41 -47.15
N ALA A 5 -1.39 -32.34 -47.59
CA ALA A 5 -1.00 -31.24 -46.72
C ALA A 5 -2.27 -30.52 -46.24
N VAL A 6 -2.80 -30.96 -45.09
CA VAL A 6 -3.84 -30.28 -44.34
C VAL A 6 -3.32 -28.89 -43.96
N ASN A 7 -3.74 -27.88 -44.72
CA ASN A 7 -3.56 -26.49 -44.35
C ASN A 7 -4.54 -26.21 -43.20
N GLN A 8 -4.09 -26.42 -41.96
CA GLN A 8 -4.81 -25.96 -40.78
C GLN A 8 -4.77 -24.42 -40.78
N GLU A 9 -5.85 -23.81 -41.27
CA GLU A 9 -6.06 -22.38 -41.17
C GLU A 9 -6.22 -22.01 -39.68
N VAL A 10 -5.18 -21.43 -39.10
CA VAL A 10 -5.18 -20.99 -37.70
C VAL A 10 -6.05 -19.74 -37.60
N VAL A 11 -7.29 -19.89 -37.14
CA VAL A 11 -8.18 -18.76 -36.90
C VAL A 11 -7.77 -18.10 -35.57
N PRO A 12 -7.41 -16.81 -35.56
CA PRO A 12 -7.08 -16.12 -34.32
C PRO A 12 -8.33 -16.01 -33.44
N VAL A 13 -8.17 -16.33 -32.16
CA VAL A 13 -9.24 -16.14 -31.17
C VAL A 13 -9.44 -14.65 -30.93
N PRO A 14 -10.66 -14.10 -31.07
CA PRO A 14 -10.91 -12.71 -30.79
C PRO A 14 -10.70 -12.44 -29.30
N MET A 15 -9.72 -11.59 -28.99
CA MET A 15 -9.45 -11.15 -27.63
C MET A 15 -10.50 -10.11 -27.27
N ASN A 16 -11.49 -10.50 -26.46
CA ASN A 16 -12.38 -9.53 -25.84
C ASN A 16 -11.52 -8.66 -24.92
N LEU A 17 -11.35 -7.39 -25.30
CA LEU A 17 -10.67 -6.39 -24.49
C LEU A 17 -11.50 -6.21 -23.23
N VAL A 18 -11.06 -6.79 -22.12
CA VAL A 18 -11.52 -6.35 -20.80
C VAL A 18 -11.06 -4.89 -20.73
N ALA A 19 -11.98 -3.95 -20.97
CA ALA A 19 -11.74 -2.56 -20.64
C ALA A 19 -11.29 -2.59 -19.17
N PRO A 20 -10.07 -2.12 -18.83
CA PRO A 20 -9.72 -1.96 -17.43
C PRO A 20 -10.82 -1.08 -16.87
N ALA A 21 -11.59 -1.64 -15.93
CA ALA A 21 -12.66 -0.92 -15.27
C ALA A 21 -12.09 0.42 -14.84
N GLU A 22 -12.62 1.46 -15.46
CA GLU A 22 -12.41 2.82 -15.02
C GLU A 22 -12.85 2.89 -13.55
N GLU A 23 -11.84 3.12 -12.70
CA GLU A 23 -11.89 3.67 -11.33
C GLU A 23 -12.08 2.69 -10.16
N PRO A 24 -11.36 2.88 -9.02
CA PRO A 24 -11.15 4.17 -8.39
C PRO A 24 -9.75 4.73 -8.62
N CYS A 25 -9.70 6.05 -8.70
CA CYS A 25 -8.59 6.87 -8.23
C CYS A 25 -8.17 6.49 -6.79
N ILE A 26 -7.57 5.32 -6.58
CA ILE A 26 -6.74 5.09 -5.39
C ILE A 26 -5.36 5.56 -5.80
N LYS A 27 -5.22 6.89 -5.92
CA LYS A 27 -4.00 7.51 -5.44
C LYS A 27 -3.86 6.91 -4.05
N LYS A 28 -2.92 5.98 -3.87
CA LYS A 28 -2.36 5.70 -2.56
C LYS A 28 -1.99 7.08 -2.06
N LEU A 29 -2.89 7.66 -1.27
CA LEU A 29 -2.61 8.77 -0.40
C LEU A 29 -1.68 8.11 0.60
N LEU A 30 -0.43 7.89 0.18
CA LEU A 30 0.71 7.95 1.09
C LEU A 30 0.35 9.18 1.91
N PRO A 31 0.08 9.05 3.22
CA PRO A 31 -0.29 10.19 4.04
C PRO A 31 0.73 11.25 3.68
N GLU A 32 0.23 12.28 3.00
CA GLU A 32 1.00 13.31 2.33
C GLU A 32 2.13 13.63 3.29
N SER A 33 3.37 13.26 2.94
CA SER A 33 4.52 13.24 3.87
C SER A 33 4.39 14.48 4.72
N VAL A 34 3.88 14.32 5.95
CA VAL A 34 3.38 15.47 6.72
C VAL A 34 4.62 16.33 6.85
N LYS A 35 4.60 17.48 6.17
CA LYS A 35 5.75 18.38 6.09
C LYS A 35 5.78 19.16 7.39
N GLY A 36 5.87 18.42 8.48
CA GLY A 36 5.83 18.86 9.86
C GLY A 36 6.95 18.15 10.60
N SER A 37 7.48 18.81 11.62
CA SER A 37 8.51 18.21 12.47
C SER A 37 7.92 17.00 13.18
N SER A 38 8.62 15.87 13.10
CA SER A 38 8.29 14.68 13.87
C SER A 38 9.46 14.30 14.78
N LEU A 39 9.11 13.71 15.93
CA LEU A 39 10.06 13.09 16.85
C LEU A 39 9.78 11.59 16.90
N GLU A 40 10.81 10.78 16.71
CA GLU A 40 10.70 9.32 16.69
C GLU A 40 11.46 8.71 17.86
N PHE A 41 10.89 7.65 18.45
CA PHE A 41 11.47 6.91 19.57
C PHE A 41 11.35 5.41 19.31
N ASP A 42 12.42 4.66 19.56
CA ASP A 42 12.41 3.20 19.43
C ASP A 42 12.34 2.53 20.80
N PHE A 43 11.33 1.67 21.00
CA PHE A 43 11.11 0.92 22.23
C PHE A 43 10.77 -0.54 21.91
N HIS A 44 11.59 -1.49 22.37
CA HIS A 44 11.35 -2.94 22.24
C HIS A 44 10.94 -3.42 20.83
N GLY A 45 11.57 -2.86 19.79
CA GLY A 45 11.29 -3.23 18.39
C GLY A 45 10.06 -2.55 17.79
N ALA A 46 9.47 -1.58 18.47
CA ALA A 46 8.45 -0.68 17.93
C ALA A 46 8.98 0.76 17.85
N THR A 47 8.61 1.48 16.80
CA THR A 47 8.92 2.90 16.62
C THR A 47 7.67 3.73 16.90
N LEU A 48 7.76 4.62 17.88
CA LEU A 48 6.75 5.62 18.19
C LEU A 48 7.10 6.94 17.50
N ARG A 49 6.21 7.43 16.65
CA ARG A 49 6.35 8.74 15.98
C ARG A 49 5.36 9.76 16.56
N VAL A 50 5.88 10.87 17.05
CA VAL A 50 5.13 12.04 17.55
C VAL A 50 5.19 13.15 16.52
N THR A 51 4.06 13.78 16.24
CA THR A 51 3.92 14.89 15.29
C THR A 51 3.20 16.05 15.97
N ASP A 52 3.16 17.22 15.33
CA ASP A 52 2.41 18.37 15.81
C ASP A 52 0.89 18.12 15.93
N GLN A 53 0.37 17.12 15.22
CA GLN A 53 -1.04 16.72 15.27
C GLN A 53 -1.35 15.74 16.42
N THR A 54 -0.33 15.26 17.14
CA THR A 54 -0.51 14.33 18.24
C THR A 54 -1.04 15.07 19.47
N SER A 55 -2.17 14.64 20.03
CA SER A 55 -2.74 15.29 21.20
C SER A 55 -1.94 15.00 22.47
N ASP A 56 -1.83 15.99 23.35
CA ASP A 56 -1.11 15.87 24.63
C ASP A 56 -1.66 14.75 25.50
N ALA A 57 -2.98 14.59 25.54
CA ALA A 57 -3.65 13.56 26.32
C ALA A 57 -3.29 12.14 25.83
N LEU A 58 -3.10 11.95 24.53
CA LEU A 58 -2.65 10.68 23.98
C LEU A 58 -1.16 10.46 24.28
N LEU A 59 -0.34 11.49 24.06
CA LEU A 59 1.11 11.42 24.29
C LEU A 59 1.42 11.07 25.76
N ALA A 60 0.75 11.72 26.71
CA ALA A 60 0.93 11.46 28.15
C ALA A 60 0.57 10.01 28.52
N LYS A 61 -0.49 9.44 27.94
CA LYS A 61 -0.87 8.03 28.18
C LYS A 61 0.18 7.07 27.64
N VAL A 62 0.65 7.30 26.41
CA VAL A 62 1.66 6.43 25.78
C VAL A 62 2.97 6.49 26.56
N LEU A 63 3.44 7.68 26.91
CA LEU A 63 4.65 7.86 27.72
C LEU A 63 4.52 7.26 29.12
N GLY A 64 3.34 7.34 29.74
CA GLY A 64 3.08 6.71 31.04
C GLY A 64 3.14 5.18 30.98
N VAL A 65 2.63 4.56 29.91
CA VAL A 65 2.77 3.11 29.70
C VAL A 65 4.24 2.74 29.46
N LEU A 66 4.96 3.51 28.65
CA LEU A 66 6.38 3.26 28.37
C LEU A 66 7.25 3.39 29.62
N ALA A 67 6.94 4.34 30.50
CA ALA A 67 7.65 4.52 31.78
C ALA A 67 7.39 3.39 32.79
N HIS A 68 6.37 2.55 32.58
CA HIS A 68 6.07 1.40 33.45
C HIS A 68 6.81 0.12 33.04
N VAL A 69 7.45 0.10 31.87
CA VAL A 69 8.22 -1.06 31.38
C VAL A 69 9.59 -1.02 32.06
N GLU A 70 9.78 -1.85 33.08
CA GLU A 70 11.04 -2.06 33.83
C GLU A 70 11.84 -3.24 33.24
#